data_AF-A0A9N8DMK7-F1
#
_entry.id   AF-A0A9N8DMK7-F1
#
_cell.length_a   1.000
_cell.length_b   1.000
_cell.length_c   1.000
_cell.angle_alpha   90.00
_cell.angle_beta   90.00
_cell.angle_gamma   90.00
#
_symmetry.space_group_name_H-M   'P 1'
#
loop_
_entity.id
_entity.type
_entity.pdbx_description
1 polymer ?
#
loop_
_entity_poly.entity_id
_entity_poly.type
_entity_poly.pdbx_seq_one_letter_code
_entity_poly.pdbx_strand_id
1 'polypeptide(L)'
;MRVPLLVAFSLLLHNVAGMPSISAPPPPPDSVKVRGGTAVDQSLMKRFTPGGADSRMPSLFSTDEAEYNRFAACLAATEGLRRMRDQALVERSPSEKSEDPQERERKVADQYQANSGRVLRAMGMSVDRFNELGREISRDENLKEKVMEQAYLYRMAAMVNLDQVELSTQSNSNFQKDKVRLFCESIKDIEKLRGDQVDRLKKSLQVETFPSSISISDPTLLPFLSPKVRAVVKAFPLQAEDVVKKNGLDSTEFNSMLQEVRSNPIFRWKVQKLLKQESSDNKGDLDSLESMQK
;
A
#
# COMPACT_ATOMS: atom_id res chain seq x y z
N MET A 1 22.44 -12.48 -23.49
CA MET A 1 22.47 -11.81 -22.16
C MET A 1 21.26 -12.27 -21.35
N ARG A 2 21.43 -13.21 -20.39
CA ARG A 2 20.35 -13.80 -19.56
C ARG A 2 20.70 -13.72 -18.06
N VAL A 3 21.07 -12.53 -17.60
CA VAL A 3 21.51 -12.27 -16.21
C VAL A 3 20.41 -11.79 -15.23
N PRO A 4 19.20 -11.31 -15.62
CA PRO A 4 18.34 -10.62 -14.66
C PRO A 4 17.64 -11.51 -13.61
N LEU A 5 17.43 -12.82 -13.86
CA LEU A 5 16.70 -13.68 -12.91
C LEU A 5 17.53 -14.04 -11.66
N LEU A 6 18.81 -14.39 -11.81
CA LEU A 6 19.64 -14.86 -10.68
C LEU A 6 19.85 -13.80 -9.59
N VAL A 7 20.09 -12.55 -9.99
CA VAL A 7 20.26 -11.42 -9.05
C VAL A 7 18.91 -10.98 -8.48
N ALA A 8 17.81 -11.19 -9.21
CA ALA A 8 16.51 -10.73 -8.77
C ALA A 8 15.98 -11.50 -7.54
N PHE A 9 16.24 -12.81 -7.51
CA PHE A 9 15.70 -13.70 -6.49
C PHE A 9 16.42 -13.67 -5.13
N SER A 10 17.71 -13.31 -5.09
CA SER A 10 18.46 -13.28 -3.82
C SER A 10 18.08 -12.09 -2.91
N LEU A 11 17.57 -10.99 -3.49
CA LEU A 11 17.20 -9.77 -2.75
C LEU A 11 15.76 -9.77 -2.21
N LEU A 12 14.86 -10.58 -2.76
CA LEU A 12 13.46 -10.60 -2.30
C LEU A 12 13.33 -11.24 -0.90
N LEU A 13 14.23 -12.17 -0.55
CA LEU A 13 14.21 -12.92 0.71
C LEU A 13 14.68 -12.11 1.93
N HIS A 14 15.58 -11.14 1.76
CA HIS A 14 16.10 -10.36 2.90
C HIS A 14 15.12 -9.29 3.40
N ASN A 15 14.08 -8.94 2.63
CA ASN A 15 13.14 -7.87 3.00
C ASN A 15 11.76 -8.35 3.47
N VAL A 16 11.44 -9.65 3.37
CA VAL A 16 10.11 -10.18 3.70
C VAL A 16 10.06 -10.87 5.07
N ALA A 17 11.19 -11.32 5.62
CA ALA A 17 11.23 -12.12 6.85
C ALA A 17 11.41 -11.31 8.17
N GLY A 18 11.49 -9.97 8.11
CA GLY A 18 11.75 -9.15 9.30
C GLY A 18 10.54 -8.35 9.77
N MET A 19 9.61 -8.96 10.51
CA MET A 19 8.62 -8.21 11.31
C MET A 19 8.48 -8.82 12.73
N PRO A 20 8.50 -7.99 13.79
CA PRO A 20 8.36 -8.45 15.17
C PRO A 20 6.92 -8.88 15.48
N SER A 21 6.78 -9.98 16.22
CA SER A 21 5.51 -10.50 16.74
C SER A 21 5.03 -9.60 17.91
N ILE A 22 3.85 -9.00 17.79
CA ILE A 22 3.26 -8.13 18.82
C ILE A 22 2.04 -8.84 19.43
N SER A 23 2.08 -8.99 20.75
CA SER A 23 1.03 -9.55 21.62
C SER A 23 -0.22 -8.66 21.64
N ALA A 24 -1.41 -9.29 21.56
CA ALA A 24 -2.70 -8.61 21.52
C ALA A 24 -3.13 -8.03 22.89
N PRO A 25 -3.73 -6.82 22.94
CA PRO A 25 -4.34 -6.24 24.14
C PRO A 25 -5.85 -6.58 24.28
N PRO A 26 -6.43 -6.45 25.50
CA PRO A 26 -7.81 -6.85 25.81
C PRO A 26 -8.88 -5.87 25.30
N PRO A 27 -10.15 -6.31 25.18
CA PRO A 27 -11.23 -5.51 24.60
C PRO A 27 -11.77 -4.42 25.55
N PRO A 28 -12.19 -3.25 25.04
CA PRO A 28 -12.84 -2.20 25.82
C PRO A 28 -14.37 -2.42 25.94
N PRO A 29 -15.02 -1.78 26.95
CA PRO A 29 -16.45 -1.96 27.25
C PRO A 29 -17.38 -1.09 26.39
N ASP A 30 -18.66 -1.50 26.40
CA ASP A 30 -19.74 -1.13 25.48
C ASP A 30 -20.02 0.38 25.32
N SER A 31 -20.21 0.78 24.06
CA SER A 31 -20.50 2.16 23.65
C SER A 31 -22.00 2.43 23.50
N VAL A 32 -22.44 3.55 24.05
CA VAL A 32 -23.82 4.07 24.06
C VAL A 32 -24.27 4.54 22.67
N LYS A 33 -25.52 4.24 22.31
CA LYS A 33 -26.14 4.46 21.01
C LYS A 33 -26.90 5.80 20.97
N VAL A 34 -26.47 6.75 20.14
CA VAL A 34 -27.20 8.00 19.84
C VAL A 34 -27.69 7.99 18.39
N ARG A 35 -28.95 8.40 18.19
CA ARG A 35 -29.76 8.22 16.97
C ARG A 35 -30.04 9.57 16.31
N GLY A 36 -29.79 9.68 14.99
CA GLY A 36 -30.42 10.67 14.11
C GLY A 36 -29.44 11.47 13.23
N GLY A 37 -29.49 11.26 11.92
CA GLY A 37 -28.79 12.11 10.94
C GLY A 37 -28.68 11.46 9.55
N THR A 38 -29.13 12.19 8.54
CA THR A 38 -29.23 11.84 7.11
C THR A 38 -28.01 11.14 6.51
N ALA A 39 -28.26 10.13 5.67
CA ALA A 39 -27.27 9.24 5.06
C ALA A 39 -26.36 9.95 4.05
N VAL A 40 -25.30 10.58 4.56
CA VAL A 40 -24.05 10.80 3.84
C VAL A 40 -23.19 9.56 4.08
N ASP A 41 -22.55 9.04 3.04
CA ASP A 41 -21.78 7.79 3.02
C ASP A 41 -20.81 7.65 4.21
N GLN A 42 -21.25 6.94 5.26
CA GLN A 42 -20.49 6.70 6.49
C GLN A 42 -19.27 5.81 6.29
N SER A 43 -19.11 5.21 5.09
CA SER A 43 -17.97 4.37 4.72
C SER A 43 -16.65 5.13 4.78
N LEU A 44 -16.66 6.39 4.35
CA LEU A 44 -15.45 7.22 4.30
C LEU A 44 -14.98 7.63 5.71
N MET A 45 -15.92 7.85 6.63
CA MET A 45 -15.60 8.18 8.03
C MET A 45 -15.04 6.99 8.81
N LYS A 46 -15.51 5.76 8.57
CA LYS A 46 -14.97 4.56 9.26
C LYS A 46 -13.48 4.33 8.99
N ARG A 47 -12.95 4.84 7.88
CA ARG A 47 -11.50 4.78 7.57
C ARG A 47 -10.65 5.75 8.39
N PHE A 48 -11.25 6.79 8.96
CA PHE A 48 -10.55 7.79 9.78
C PHE A 48 -10.86 7.68 11.28
N THR A 49 -11.79 6.81 11.67
CA THR A 49 -12.03 6.50 13.09
C THR A 49 -10.92 5.65 13.70
N PRO A 50 -10.49 5.90 14.94
CA PRO A 50 -9.32 5.28 15.58
C PRO A 50 -9.52 3.83 16.07
N GLY A 51 -10.23 2.96 15.33
CA GLY A 51 -10.81 1.71 15.87
C GLY A 51 -10.48 0.38 15.17
N GLY A 52 -9.29 0.20 14.58
CA GLY A 52 -8.83 -1.10 14.08
C GLY A 52 -7.32 -1.11 13.90
N ALA A 53 -6.61 -2.04 14.56
CA ALA A 53 -5.15 -2.02 14.71
C ALA A 53 -4.37 -2.10 13.39
N ASP A 54 -4.93 -2.76 12.36
CA ASP A 54 -4.17 -3.11 11.16
C ASP A 54 -4.48 -2.26 9.91
N SER A 55 -5.40 -1.30 9.99
CA SER A 55 -5.76 -0.43 8.87
C SER A 55 -5.71 1.06 9.22
N ARG A 56 -5.24 1.38 10.43
CA ARG A 56 -5.13 2.77 10.85
C ARG A 56 -3.92 3.40 10.18
N MET A 57 -4.18 4.49 9.47
CA MET A 57 -3.13 5.33 8.94
C MET A 57 -2.16 5.78 10.06
N PRO A 58 -0.84 5.71 9.85
CA PRO A 58 0.13 6.19 10.83
C PRO A 58 -0.17 7.65 11.19
N SER A 59 -0.20 7.93 12.49
CA SER A 59 -0.38 9.28 13.02
C SER A 59 0.86 9.65 13.83
N LEU A 60 1.40 10.84 13.57
CA LEU A 60 2.46 11.46 14.35
C LEU A 60 1.94 12.03 15.68
N PHE A 61 0.62 12.08 15.85
CA PHE A 61 -0.05 12.67 17.01
C PHE A 61 -0.39 11.61 18.05
N SER A 62 -0.24 11.98 19.33
CA SER A 62 -0.75 11.19 20.45
C SER A 62 -2.28 11.26 20.52
N THR A 63 -2.89 10.42 21.35
CA THR A 63 -4.35 10.38 21.54
C THR A 63 -4.92 11.73 21.98
N ASP A 64 -4.16 12.48 22.75
CA ASP A 64 -4.57 13.77 23.32
C ASP A 64 -4.51 14.90 22.28
N GLU A 65 -3.81 14.68 21.17
CA GLU A 65 -3.64 15.60 20.04
C GLU A 65 -4.60 15.27 18.88
N ALA A 66 -5.70 14.54 19.15
CA ALA A 66 -6.62 14.07 18.12
C ALA A 66 -7.25 15.18 17.26
N GLU A 67 -7.34 16.41 17.78
CA GLU A 67 -7.85 17.56 17.04
C GLU A 67 -6.87 18.03 15.95
N TYR A 68 -5.57 18.06 16.24
CA TYR A 68 -4.53 18.37 15.24
C TYR A 68 -4.44 17.32 14.16
N ASN A 69 -4.63 16.05 14.53
CA ASN A 69 -4.69 14.97 13.56
C ASN A 69 -5.90 15.11 12.61
N ARG A 70 -7.08 15.47 13.14
CA ARG A 70 -8.26 15.78 12.31
C ARG A 70 -8.06 17.02 11.44
N PHE A 71 -7.40 18.04 11.97
CA PHE A 71 -7.05 19.25 11.22
C PHE A 71 -6.11 18.93 10.05
N ALA A 72 -5.09 18.10 10.27
CA ALA A 72 -4.19 17.62 9.23
C ALA A 72 -4.93 16.81 8.13
N ALA A 73 -5.89 15.97 8.51
CA ALA A 73 -6.73 15.25 7.55
C ALA A 73 -7.61 16.21 6.72
N CYS A 74 -8.16 17.24 7.35
CA CYS A 74 -8.92 18.30 6.68
C CYS A 74 -8.06 19.09 5.68
N LEU A 75 -6.83 19.44 6.06
CA LEU A 75 -5.86 20.07 5.15
C LEU A 75 -5.58 19.20 3.93
N ALA A 76 -5.30 17.91 4.15
CA ALA A 76 -5.04 16.96 3.09
C ALA A 76 -6.23 16.83 2.11
N ALA A 77 -7.46 16.76 2.65
CA ALA A 77 -8.68 16.61 1.86
C ALA A 77 -9.04 17.87 1.05
N THR A 78 -8.73 19.07 1.57
CA THR A 78 -9.08 20.35 0.92
C THR A 78 -8.00 20.90 0.00
N GLU A 79 -6.78 20.34 0.01
CA GLU A 79 -5.66 20.76 -0.84
C GLU A 79 -6.00 20.74 -2.33
N GLY A 80 -6.73 19.71 -2.81
CA GLY A 80 -7.18 19.64 -4.21
C GLY A 80 -8.11 20.79 -4.60
N LEU A 81 -9.03 21.15 -3.70
CA LEU A 81 -9.93 22.30 -3.88
C LEU A 81 -9.16 23.62 -3.93
N ARG A 82 -8.10 23.76 -3.10
CA ARG A 82 -7.25 24.95 -3.07
C ARG A 82 -6.52 25.12 -4.41
N ARG A 83 -5.97 24.04 -4.96
CA ARG A 83 -5.30 24.06 -6.26
C ARG A 83 -6.24 24.44 -7.40
N MET A 84 -7.45 23.89 -7.42
CA MET A 84 -8.46 24.27 -8.43
C MET A 84 -8.84 25.75 -8.34
N ARG A 85 -8.98 26.28 -7.12
CA ARG A 85 -9.19 27.72 -6.90
C ARG A 85 -8.02 28.54 -7.46
N ASP A 86 -6.80 28.19 -7.08
CA ASP A 86 -5.60 28.94 -7.50
C ASP A 86 -5.41 28.88 -9.02
N GLN A 87 -5.68 27.73 -9.64
CA GLN A 87 -5.67 27.57 -11.10
C GLN A 87 -6.75 28.42 -11.78
N ALA A 88 -7.97 28.44 -11.26
CA ALA A 88 -9.06 29.25 -11.80
C ALA A 88 -8.80 30.77 -11.71
N LEU A 89 -7.98 31.22 -10.77
CA LEU A 89 -7.54 32.61 -10.67
C LEU A 89 -6.45 32.96 -11.71
N VAL A 90 -5.58 31.99 -12.04
CA VAL A 90 -4.50 32.17 -13.03
C VAL A 90 -4.98 32.04 -14.47
N GLU A 91 -5.88 31.09 -14.74
CA GLU A 91 -6.38 30.79 -16.08
C GLU A 91 -7.35 31.86 -16.59
N ARG A 92 -6.83 33.00 -17.01
CA ARG A 92 -7.62 34.05 -17.65
C ARG A 92 -8.07 33.57 -19.03
N SER A 93 -9.30 33.08 -19.13
CA SER A 93 -9.88 32.59 -20.38
C SER A 93 -10.00 33.77 -21.36
N PRO A 94 -9.41 33.68 -22.57
CA PRO A 94 -9.40 34.78 -23.54
C PRO A 94 -10.79 35.09 -24.13
N SER A 95 -11.80 34.25 -23.84
CA SER A 95 -13.19 34.40 -24.26
C SER A 95 -14.06 35.23 -23.30
N GLU A 96 -13.65 35.46 -22.05
CA GLU A 96 -14.43 36.19 -21.03
C GLU A 96 -14.04 37.68 -20.96
N LYS A 97 -14.06 38.37 -22.10
CA LYS A 97 -13.61 39.77 -22.18
C LYS A 97 -14.55 40.79 -21.50
N SER A 98 -15.69 40.36 -20.95
CA SER A 98 -16.71 41.25 -20.40
C SER A 98 -16.98 41.10 -18.90
N GLU A 99 -16.40 40.11 -18.21
CA GLU A 99 -16.60 39.97 -16.76
C GLU A 99 -15.58 40.82 -15.98
N ASP A 100 -16.06 41.53 -14.94
CA ASP A 100 -15.23 42.28 -14.01
C ASP A 100 -14.29 41.29 -13.27
N PRO A 101 -12.96 41.46 -13.34
CA PRO A 101 -12.01 40.59 -12.64
C PRO A 101 -12.35 40.40 -11.16
N GLN A 102 -12.84 41.44 -10.48
CA GLN A 102 -13.17 41.37 -9.07
C GLN A 102 -14.39 40.48 -8.79
N GLU A 103 -15.38 40.48 -9.67
CA GLU A 103 -16.56 39.62 -9.55
C GLU A 103 -16.19 38.14 -9.72
N ARG A 104 -15.30 37.85 -10.69
CA ARG A 104 -14.78 36.50 -10.91
C ARG A 104 -14.00 35.97 -9.71
N GLU A 105 -13.10 36.78 -9.14
CA GLU A 105 -12.34 36.40 -7.94
C GLU A 105 -13.26 36.06 -6.77
N ARG A 106 -14.30 36.88 -6.54
CA ARG A 106 -15.31 36.61 -5.50
C ARG A 106 -16.04 35.30 -5.75
N LYS A 107 -16.49 35.05 -6.98
CA LYS A 107 -17.19 33.81 -7.35
C LYS A 107 -16.33 32.56 -7.11
N VAL A 108 -15.05 32.61 -7.47
CA VAL A 108 -14.10 31.51 -7.24
C VAL A 108 -13.83 31.31 -5.74
N ALA A 109 -13.71 32.40 -4.97
CA ALA A 109 -13.54 32.34 -3.53
C ALA A 109 -14.77 31.76 -2.81
N ASP A 110 -15.97 32.21 -3.17
CA ASP A 110 -17.24 31.73 -2.61
C ASP A 110 -17.45 30.24 -2.89
N GLN A 111 -17.12 29.80 -4.12
CA GLN A 111 -17.19 28.39 -4.50
C GLN A 111 -16.21 27.55 -3.68
N TYR A 112 -14.97 28.01 -3.50
CA TYR A 112 -13.98 27.33 -2.66
C TYR A 112 -14.45 27.24 -1.20
N GLN A 113 -14.97 28.34 -0.64
CA GLN A 113 -15.45 28.39 0.74
C GLN A 113 -16.64 27.44 0.96
N ALA A 114 -17.59 27.40 0.02
CA ALA A 114 -18.73 26.50 0.10
C ALA A 114 -18.30 25.02 0.04
N ASN A 115 -17.38 24.68 -0.87
CA ASN A 115 -16.91 23.30 -1.06
C ASN A 115 -16.04 22.84 0.11
N SER A 116 -15.06 23.64 0.52
CA SER A 116 -14.20 23.33 1.67
C SER A 116 -15.02 23.21 2.95
N GLY A 117 -16.00 24.08 3.18
CA GLY A 117 -16.89 24.00 4.34
C GLY A 117 -17.71 22.70 4.40
N ARG A 118 -18.11 22.14 3.25
CA ARG A 118 -18.76 20.81 3.21
C ARG A 118 -17.79 19.70 3.60
N VAL A 119 -16.56 19.73 3.10
CA VAL A 119 -15.52 18.75 3.43
C VAL A 119 -15.18 18.78 4.91
N LEU A 120 -14.99 19.96 5.50
CA LEU A 120 -14.68 20.12 6.93
C LEU A 120 -15.79 19.52 7.82
N ARG A 121 -17.06 19.84 7.53
CA ARG A 121 -18.20 19.27 8.27
C ARG A 121 -18.27 17.75 8.09
N ALA A 122 -18.00 17.25 6.89
CA ALA A 122 -17.93 15.83 6.59
C ALA A 122 -16.70 15.13 7.22
N MET A 123 -15.77 15.86 7.83
CA MET A 123 -14.66 15.32 8.63
C MET A 123 -14.87 15.56 10.14
N GLY A 124 -16.06 16.06 10.53
CA GLY A 124 -16.40 16.33 11.92
C GLY A 124 -15.74 17.58 12.50
N MET A 125 -15.37 18.56 11.66
CA MET A 125 -14.77 19.82 12.08
C MET A 125 -15.59 21.01 11.58
N SER A 126 -15.89 21.98 12.45
CA SER A 126 -16.53 23.23 12.04
C SER A 126 -15.52 24.18 11.40
N VAL A 127 -16.00 25.11 10.58
CA VAL A 127 -15.14 26.13 9.93
C VAL A 127 -14.48 27.02 10.97
N ASP A 128 -15.22 27.41 12.02
CA ASP A 128 -14.70 28.26 13.09
C ASP A 128 -13.58 27.56 13.86
N ARG A 129 -13.80 26.29 14.23
CA ARG A 129 -12.78 25.49 14.95
C ARG A 129 -11.54 25.26 14.08
N PHE A 130 -11.72 25.00 12.78
CA PHE A 130 -10.60 24.90 11.85
C PHE A 130 -9.78 26.20 11.81
N ASN A 131 -10.46 27.36 11.74
CA ASN A 131 -9.78 28.66 11.72
C ASN A 131 -9.07 28.98 13.04
N GLU A 132 -9.66 28.60 14.18
CA GLU A 132 -9.02 28.71 15.49
C GLU A 132 -7.74 27.89 15.58
N LEU A 133 -7.82 26.60 15.24
CA LEU A 133 -6.66 25.70 15.21
C LEU A 133 -5.59 26.21 14.25
N GLY A 134 -5.98 26.72 13.08
CA GLY A 134 -5.04 27.33 12.14
C GLY A 134 -4.26 28.51 12.74
N ARG A 135 -4.91 29.35 13.55
CA ARG A 135 -4.24 30.45 14.26
C ARG A 135 -3.33 29.95 15.38
N GLU A 136 -3.76 28.93 16.11
CA GLU A 136 -2.99 28.30 17.19
C GLU A 136 -1.72 27.64 16.65
N ILE A 137 -1.86 26.78 15.64
CA ILE A 137 -0.77 26.09 14.96
C ILE A 137 0.23 27.09 14.37
N SER A 138 -0.24 28.23 13.86
CA SER A 138 0.64 29.26 13.29
C SER A 138 1.55 29.96 14.31
N ARG A 139 1.28 29.82 15.62
CA ARG A 139 2.12 30.39 16.69
C ARG A 139 3.26 29.46 17.10
N ASP A 140 3.17 28.17 16.77
CA ASP A 140 4.15 27.16 17.13
C ASP A 140 4.67 26.47 15.86
N GLU A 141 5.91 26.80 15.47
CA GLU A 141 6.53 26.26 14.25
C GLU A 141 6.74 24.74 14.30
N ASN A 142 6.99 24.16 15.47
CA ASN A 142 7.16 22.70 15.59
C ASN A 142 5.82 21.98 15.39
N LEU A 143 4.75 22.50 15.99
CA LEU A 143 3.41 21.96 15.82
C LEU A 143 2.95 22.08 14.36
N LYS A 144 3.23 23.22 13.73
CA LYS A 144 2.96 23.46 12.31
C LYS A 144 3.68 22.48 11.41
N GLU A 145 4.97 22.23 11.62
CA GLU A 145 5.73 21.24 10.86
C GLU A 145 5.09 19.85 11.01
N LYS A 146 4.84 19.41 12.24
CA LYS A 146 4.19 18.11 12.54
C LYS A 146 2.82 17.96 11.87
N VAL A 147 1.99 19.01 11.88
CA VAL A 147 0.68 19.03 11.19
C VAL A 147 0.85 18.91 9.68
N MET A 148 1.81 19.61 9.10
CA MET A 148 2.07 19.60 7.66
C MET A 148 2.60 18.25 7.19
N GLU A 149 3.47 17.61 7.97
CA GLU A 149 3.94 16.25 7.72
C GLU A 149 2.79 15.24 7.78
N GLN A 150 1.93 15.33 8.81
CA GLN A 150 0.77 14.45 8.91
C GLN A 150 -0.19 14.65 7.73
N ALA A 151 -0.43 15.90 7.31
CA ALA A 151 -1.25 16.20 6.13
C ALA A 151 -0.61 15.65 4.84
N TYR A 152 0.72 15.67 4.74
CA TYR A 152 1.44 15.03 3.64
C TYR A 152 1.26 13.50 3.64
N LEU A 153 1.38 12.84 4.79
CA LEU A 153 1.11 11.41 4.93
C LEU A 153 -0.32 11.07 4.50
N TYR A 154 -1.31 11.86 4.93
CA TYR A 154 -2.70 11.68 4.51
C TYR A 154 -2.89 11.80 3.00
N ARG A 155 -2.23 12.76 2.35
CA ARG A 155 -2.27 12.90 0.88
C ARG A 155 -1.65 11.69 0.19
N MET A 156 -0.48 11.24 0.66
CA MET A 156 0.19 10.06 0.09
C MET A 156 -0.67 8.82 0.22
N ALA A 157 -1.28 8.59 1.39
CA ALA A 157 -2.17 7.46 1.58
C ALA A 157 -3.46 7.58 0.77
N ALA A 158 -4.02 8.79 0.60
CA ALA A 158 -5.15 9.00 -0.29
C ALA A 158 -4.78 8.66 -1.74
N MET A 159 -3.59 9.04 -2.21
CA MET A 159 -3.10 8.67 -3.55
C MET A 159 -2.91 7.15 -3.70
N VAL A 160 -2.38 6.48 -2.68
CA VAL A 160 -2.24 5.01 -2.66
C VAL A 160 -3.61 4.30 -2.66
N ASN A 161 -4.63 4.91 -2.06
CA ASN A 161 -5.97 4.34 -1.98
C ASN A 161 -6.89 4.76 -3.14
N LEU A 162 -6.57 5.83 -3.89
CA LEU A 162 -7.35 6.26 -5.07
C LEU A 162 -7.22 5.28 -6.24
N ASP A 163 -6.15 4.49 -6.30
CA ASP A 163 -6.02 3.35 -7.22
C ASP A 163 -7.02 2.19 -6.90
N GLN A 164 -7.70 2.24 -5.75
CA GLN A 164 -8.83 1.34 -5.45
C GLN A 164 -10.19 1.93 -5.85
N VAL A 165 -10.29 3.23 -6.13
CA VAL A 165 -11.52 3.80 -6.67
C VAL A 165 -11.47 3.56 -8.17
N GLU A 166 -12.18 2.53 -8.60
CA GLU A 166 -12.32 2.08 -9.98
C GLU A 166 -12.85 3.20 -10.88
N LEU A 167 -11.97 4.12 -11.29
CA LEU A 167 -12.21 4.98 -12.43
C LEU A 167 -12.25 4.05 -13.64
N SER A 168 -13.43 3.98 -14.21
CA SER A 168 -13.91 3.09 -15.25
C SER A 168 -13.20 3.27 -16.61
N THR A 169 -11.88 3.06 -16.65
CA THR A 169 -11.19 2.49 -17.82
C THR A 169 -11.20 0.96 -17.66
N GLN A 170 -12.40 0.38 -17.77
CA GLN A 170 -12.70 -1.00 -17.36
C GLN A 170 -12.00 -2.10 -18.17
N SER A 171 -11.45 -1.82 -19.35
CA SER A 171 -10.84 -2.87 -20.17
C SER A 171 -9.39 -3.21 -19.77
N ASN A 172 -8.58 -2.22 -19.39
CA ASN A 172 -7.16 -2.46 -19.08
C ASN A 172 -6.90 -2.78 -17.60
N SER A 173 -7.74 -2.27 -16.69
CA SER A 173 -7.56 -2.48 -15.24
C SER A 173 -7.80 -3.93 -14.82
N ASN A 174 -8.79 -4.61 -15.42
CA ASN A 174 -9.04 -6.02 -15.15
C ASN A 174 -7.89 -6.92 -15.62
N PHE A 175 -7.37 -6.67 -16.83
CA PHE A 175 -6.21 -7.39 -17.35
C PHE A 175 -4.96 -7.20 -16.48
N GLN A 176 -4.74 -5.99 -15.96
CA GLN A 176 -3.65 -5.74 -15.01
C GLN A 176 -3.89 -6.46 -13.67
N LYS A 177 -5.12 -6.46 -13.13
CA LYS A 177 -5.45 -7.20 -11.90
C LYS A 177 -5.17 -8.70 -12.07
N ASP A 178 -5.59 -9.28 -13.19
CA ASP A 178 -5.34 -10.68 -13.51
C ASP A 178 -3.83 -10.96 -13.62
N LYS A 179 -3.07 -10.10 -14.29
CA LYS A 179 -1.61 -10.23 -14.38
C LYS A 179 -0.92 -10.18 -13.03
N VAL A 180 -1.33 -9.29 -12.13
CA VAL A 180 -0.76 -9.23 -10.77
C VAL A 180 -1.06 -10.51 -10.00
N ARG A 181 -2.24 -11.11 -10.17
CA ARG A 181 -2.56 -12.41 -9.58
C ARG A 181 -1.66 -13.52 -10.12
N LEU A 182 -1.56 -13.66 -11.45
CA LEU A 182 -0.69 -14.65 -12.10
C LEU A 182 0.79 -14.47 -11.68
N PHE A 183 1.22 -13.23 -11.45
CA PHE A 183 2.55 -12.90 -10.96
C PHE A 183 2.76 -13.38 -9.52
N CYS A 184 1.78 -13.17 -8.64
CA CYS A 184 1.81 -13.67 -7.27
C CYS A 184 1.84 -15.20 -7.22
N GLU A 185 1.00 -15.87 -8.03
CA GLU A 185 0.99 -17.33 -8.19
C GLU A 185 2.36 -17.85 -8.66
N SER A 186 2.94 -17.20 -9.68
CA SER A 186 4.29 -17.54 -10.17
C SER A 186 5.37 -17.40 -9.11
N ILE A 187 5.34 -16.34 -8.29
CA ILE A 187 6.29 -16.18 -7.18
C ILE A 187 6.17 -17.35 -6.18
N LYS A 188 4.93 -17.74 -5.83
CA LYS A 188 4.69 -18.83 -4.88
C LYS A 188 5.22 -20.16 -5.39
N ASP A 189 4.94 -20.49 -6.64
CA ASP A 189 5.39 -21.74 -7.25
C ASP A 189 6.93 -21.79 -7.39
N ILE A 190 7.56 -20.66 -7.70
CA ILE A 190 9.03 -20.56 -7.75
C ILE A 190 9.65 -20.75 -6.37
N GLU A 191 9.05 -20.19 -5.31
CA GLU A 191 9.55 -20.38 -3.95
C GLU A 191 9.32 -21.82 -3.46
N LYS A 192 8.20 -22.46 -3.85
CA LYS A 192 7.99 -23.89 -3.61
C LYS A 192 9.06 -24.74 -4.32
N LEU A 193 9.32 -24.47 -5.60
CA LEU A 193 10.38 -25.13 -6.37
C LEU A 193 11.75 -24.96 -5.70
N ARG A 194 12.05 -23.76 -5.19
CA ARG A 194 13.28 -23.49 -4.44
C ARG A 194 13.36 -24.36 -3.18
N GLY A 195 12.29 -24.42 -2.40
CA GLY A 195 12.20 -25.27 -1.20
C GLY A 195 12.49 -26.74 -1.53
N ASP A 196 11.80 -27.28 -2.54
CA ASP A 196 11.97 -28.67 -2.99
C ASP A 196 13.41 -28.98 -3.42
N GLN A 197 14.06 -28.05 -4.14
CA GLN A 197 15.46 -28.22 -4.55
C GLN A 197 16.42 -28.20 -3.37
N VAL A 198 16.22 -27.28 -2.42
CA VAL A 198 17.03 -27.19 -1.19
C VAL A 198 16.89 -28.48 -0.38
N ASP A 199 15.68 -29.01 -0.23
CA ASP A 199 15.44 -30.25 0.52
C ASP A 199 16.05 -31.48 -0.15
N ARG A 200 15.99 -31.56 -1.50
CA ARG A 200 16.69 -32.62 -2.25
C ARG A 200 18.21 -32.52 -2.10
N LEU A 201 18.75 -31.30 -2.08
CA LEU A 201 20.17 -31.07 -1.86
C LEU A 201 20.60 -31.48 -0.44
N LYS A 202 19.83 -31.09 0.59
CA LYS A 202 20.04 -31.50 1.98
C LYS A 202 20.11 -33.02 2.13
N LYS A 203 19.11 -33.73 1.60
CA LYS A 203 19.05 -35.20 1.60
C LYS A 203 20.25 -35.82 0.88
N SER A 204 20.68 -35.23 -0.25
CA SER A 204 21.81 -35.74 -1.01
C SER A 204 23.16 -35.50 -0.36
N LEU A 205 23.32 -34.40 0.40
CA LEU A 205 24.58 -34.05 1.06
C LEU A 205 24.64 -34.57 2.49
N GLN A 206 23.55 -35.17 2.99
CA GLN A 206 23.41 -35.61 4.38
C GLN A 206 23.61 -34.45 5.38
N VAL A 207 23.08 -33.27 5.04
CA VAL A 207 23.15 -32.06 5.88
C VAL A 207 21.73 -31.66 6.27
N GLU A 208 21.48 -31.44 7.55
CA GLU A 208 20.15 -31.06 8.05
C GLU A 208 19.78 -29.62 7.68
N THR A 209 20.73 -28.69 7.83
CA THR A 209 20.50 -27.26 7.60
C THR A 209 21.71 -26.62 6.94
N PHE A 210 21.48 -25.80 5.91
CA PHE A 210 22.53 -24.97 5.33
C PHE A 210 22.78 -23.74 6.21
N PRO A 211 24.04 -23.30 6.37
CA PRO A 211 24.35 -22.11 7.15
C PRO A 211 23.67 -20.88 6.52
N SER A 212 22.92 -20.12 7.33
CA SER A 212 22.19 -18.93 6.90
C SER A 212 23.10 -17.78 6.44
N SER A 213 24.39 -17.81 6.82
CA SER A 213 25.39 -16.83 6.42
C SER A 213 25.86 -17.00 4.97
N ILE A 214 25.58 -18.13 4.32
CA ILE A 214 26.10 -18.44 2.98
C ILE A 214 24.96 -18.53 1.97
N SER A 215 24.96 -17.61 1.00
CA SER A 215 24.07 -17.71 -0.16
C SER A 215 24.60 -18.75 -1.15
N ILE A 216 23.91 -19.89 -1.26
CA ILE A 216 24.24 -20.98 -2.21
C ILE A 216 24.26 -20.49 -3.67
N SER A 217 23.60 -19.36 -3.94
CA SER A 217 23.51 -18.74 -5.27
C SER A 217 24.62 -17.73 -5.56
N ASP A 218 25.57 -17.49 -4.65
CA ASP A 218 26.66 -16.54 -4.86
C ASP A 218 27.61 -17.01 -5.98
N PRO A 219 27.74 -16.23 -7.08
CA PRO A 219 28.63 -16.57 -8.20
C PRO A 219 30.10 -16.78 -7.79
N THR A 220 30.56 -16.10 -6.74
CA THR A 220 31.94 -16.20 -6.24
C THR A 220 32.18 -17.52 -5.50
N LEU A 221 31.15 -18.06 -4.86
CA LEU A 221 31.21 -19.33 -4.13
C LEU A 221 30.96 -20.53 -5.04
N LEU A 222 30.22 -20.34 -6.16
CA LEU A 222 29.88 -21.40 -7.10
C LEU A 222 31.05 -22.32 -7.47
N PRO A 223 32.27 -21.85 -7.80
CA PRO A 223 33.39 -22.75 -8.16
C PRO A 223 33.76 -23.74 -7.04
N PHE A 224 33.61 -23.35 -5.78
CA PHE A 224 33.97 -24.12 -4.59
C PHE A 224 32.86 -25.07 -4.13
N LEU A 225 31.63 -24.89 -4.62
CA LEU A 225 30.52 -25.77 -4.31
C LEU A 225 30.65 -27.12 -5.03
N SER A 226 30.04 -28.16 -4.46
CA SER A 226 30.05 -29.49 -5.07
C SER A 226 29.42 -29.46 -6.47
N PRO A 227 29.89 -30.30 -7.42
CA PRO A 227 29.36 -30.31 -8.79
C PRO A 227 27.84 -30.46 -8.86
N LYS A 228 27.26 -31.21 -7.93
CA LYS A 228 25.80 -31.43 -7.81
C LYS A 228 25.06 -30.14 -7.42
N VAL A 229 25.56 -29.40 -6.43
CA VAL A 229 24.98 -28.10 -6.03
C VAL A 229 25.08 -27.11 -7.19
N ARG A 230 26.24 -27.03 -7.86
CA ARG A 230 26.42 -26.16 -9.04
C ARG A 230 25.43 -26.48 -10.16
N ALA A 231 25.18 -27.76 -10.42
CA ALA A 231 24.24 -28.20 -11.44
C ALA A 231 22.81 -27.72 -11.12
N VAL A 232 22.36 -27.88 -9.86
CA VAL A 232 21.03 -27.41 -9.42
C VAL A 232 20.91 -25.89 -9.53
N VAL A 233 21.91 -25.13 -9.04
CA VAL A 233 21.89 -23.66 -9.11
C VAL A 233 21.87 -23.15 -10.55
N LYS A 234 22.62 -23.81 -11.46
CA LYS A 234 22.61 -23.47 -12.89
C LYS A 234 21.30 -23.81 -13.59
N ALA A 235 20.60 -24.86 -13.16
CA ALA A 235 19.33 -25.29 -13.74
C ALA A 235 18.12 -24.48 -13.24
N PHE A 236 18.19 -23.92 -12.02
CA PHE A 236 17.06 -23.22 -11.39
C PHE A 236 16.45 -22.10 -12.25
N PRO A 237 17.21 -21.21 -12.91
CA PRO A 237 16.61 -20.13 -13.71
C PRO A 237 15.75 -20.64 -14.87
N LEU A 238 16.14 -21.76 -15.51
CA LEU A 238 15.38 -22.37 -16.58
C LEU A 238 14.07 -22.97 -16.04
N GLN A 239 14.13 -23.65 -14.89
CA GLN A 239 12.95 -24.23 -14.26
C GLN A 239 11.98 -23.15 -13.74
N ALA A 240 12.50 -22.06 -13.19
CA ALA A 240 11.70 -20.91 -12.79
C ALA A 240 11.01 -20.27 -14.01
N GLU A 241 11.69 -20.19 -15.16
CA GLU A 241 11.09 -19.73 -16.40
C GLU A 241 9.91 -20.61 -16.84
N ASP A 242 10.06 -21.94 -16.74
CA ASP A 242 9.00 -22.89 -17.07
C ASP A 242 7.77 -22.73 -16.15
N VAL A 243 7.99 -22.42 -14.86
CA VAL A 243 6.92 -22.12 -13.90
C VAL A 243 6.16 -20.85 -14.29
N VAL A 244 6.87 -19.77 -14.64
CA VAL A 244 6.24 -18.50 -15.08
C VAL A 244 5.37 -18.72 -16.32
N LYS A 245 5.89 -19.46 -17.30
CA LYS A 245 5.15 -19.79 -18.53
C LYS A 245 3.93 -20.65 -18.26
N LYS A 246 4.05 -21.62 -17.34
CA LYS A 246 2.94 -22.47 -16.91
C LYS A 246 1.78 -21.65 -16.33
N ASN A 247 2.09 -20.56 -15.63
CA ASN A 247 1.10 -19.66 -15.05
C ASN A 247 0.63 -18.57 -16.03
N GLY A 248 0.95 -18.69 -17.32
CA GLY A 248 0.43 -17.81 -18.36
C GLY A 248 1.11 -16.44 -18.45
N LEU A 249 2.28 -16.26 -17.85
CA LEU A 249 3.09 -15.05 -17.98
C LEU A 249 4.29 -15.31 -18.90
N ASP A 250 4.70 -14.29 -19.65
CA ASP A 250 5.98 -14.32 -20.35
C ASP A 250 7.14 -13.96 -19.41
N SER A 251 8.32 -14.50 -19.69
CA SER A 251 9.54 -14.24 -18.94
C SER A 251 9.89 -12.75 -18.91
N THR A 252 9.65 -12.00 -19.99
CA THR A 252 9.92 -10.56 -20.05
C THR A 252 8.92 -9.77 -19.19
N GLU A 253 7.65 -10.14 -19.22
CA GLU A 253 6.59 -9.52 -18.42
C GLU A 253 6.83 -9.75 -16.93
N PHE A 254 7.14 -10.98 -16.52
CA PHE A 254 7.47 -11.30 -15.13
C PHE A 254 8.68 -10.52 -14.62
N ASN A 255 9.73 -10.38 -15.45
CA ASN A 255 10.90 -9.58 -15.09
C ASN A 255 10.58 -8.08 -14.99
N SER A 256 9.70 -7.56 -15.85
CA SER A 256 9.22 -6.18 -15.77
C SER A 256 8.49 -5.94 -14.44
N MET A 257 7.57 -6.84 -14.08
CA MET A 257 6.83 -6.77 -12.81
C MET A 257 7.76 -6.92 -11.59
N LEU A 258 8.79 -7.76 -11.67
CA LEU A 258 9.84 -7.83 -10.64
C LEU A 258 10.61 -6.52 -10.47
N GLN A 259 10.92 -5.82 -11.56
CA GLN A 259 11.54 -4.49 -11.49
C GLN A 259 10.57 -3.47 -10.90
N GLU A 260 9.29 -3.53 -11.27
CA GLU A 260 8.25 -2.68 -10.71
C GLU A 260 8.07 -2.89 -9.20
N VAL A 261 8.12 -4.12 -8.69
CA VAL A 261 8.12 -4.41 -7.23
C VAL A 261 9.29 -3.71 -6.51
N ARG A 262 10.40 -3.44 -7.19
CA ARG A 262 11.58 -2.79 -6.59
C ARG A 262 11.51 -1.28 -6.65
N SER A 263 11.09 -0.74 -7.79
CA SER A 263 11.05 0.70 -8.03
C SER A 263 9.78 1.35 -7.49
N ASN A 264 8.66 0.62 -7.45
CA ASN A 264 7.35 1.13 -7.07
C ASN A 264 6.92 0.56 -5.71
N PRO A 265 6.97 1.37 -4.62
CA PRO A 265 6.57 0.91 -3.28
C PRO A 265 5.08 0.55 -3.18
N ILE A 266 4.23 1.14 -4.03
CA ILE A 266 2.78 0.86 -4.06
C ILE A 266 2.55 -0.52 -4.66
N PHE A 267 3.20 -0.81 -5.80
CA PHE A 267 3.11 -2.12 -6.43
C PHE A 267 3.64 -3.23 -5.52
N ARG A 268 4.76 -2.98 -4.83
CA ARG A 268 5.31 -3.88 -3.81
C ARG A 268 4.30 -4.20 -2.71
N TRP A 269 3.66 -3.17 -2.16
CA TRP A 269 2.64 -3.34 -1.12
C TRP A 269 1.44 -4.14 -1.63
N LYS A 270 0.98 -3.89 -2.87
CA LYS A 270 -0.10 -4.62 -3.52
C LYS A 270 0.21 -6.11 -3.65
N VAL A 271 1.40 -6.46 -4.15
CA VAL A 271 1.86 -7.85 -4.24
C VAL A 271 1.94 -8.51 -2.86
N GLN A 272 2.52 -7.82 -1.87
CA GLN A 272 2.59 -8.34 -0.49
C GLN A 272 1.21 -8.61 0.11
N LYS A 273 0.23 -7.73 -0.15
CA LYS A 273 -1.15 -7.90 0.32
C LYS A 273 -1.79 -9.15 -0.29
N LEU A 274 -1.69 -9.33 -1.61
CA LEU A 274 -2.26 -10.50 -2.29
C LEU A 274 -1.61 -11.81 -1.83
N LEU A 275 -0.28 -11.81 -1.66
CA LEU A 275 0.43 -12.98 -1.13
C LEU A 275 -0.03 -13.37 0.28
N LYS A 276 -0.38 -12.39 1.13
CA LYS A 276 -0.94 -12.61 2.48
C LYS A 276 -2.40 -13.06 2.46
N GLN A 277 -3.22 -12.53 1.56
CA GLN A 277 -4.64 -12.87 1.51
C GLN A 277 -4.86 -14.34 1.14
N GLU A 278 -4.12 -14.83 0.14
CA GLU A 278 -4.22 -16.23 -0.26
C GLU A 278 -3.64 -17.21 0.80
N SER A 279 -2.78 -16.75 1.73
CA SER A 279 -2.31 -17.61 2.82
C SER A 279 -3.32 -17.70 3.97
N SER A 280 -4.17 -16.69 4.17
CA SER A 280 -5.29 -16.77 5.12
C SER A 280 -6.41 -17.67 4.61
N ASP A 281 -6.73 -17.63 3.31
CA ASP A 281 -7.84 -18.41 2.74
C ASP A 281 -7.57 -19.92 2.85
N ASN A 282 -6.33 -20.36 2.61
CA ASN A 282 -5.95 -21.77 2.75
C ASN A 282 -6.00 -22.31 4.20
N LYS A 283 -6.00 -21.43 5.21
CA LYS A 283 -6.04 -21.86 6.61
C LYS A 283 -7.47 -22.22 7.07
N GLY A 284 -8.49 -21.55 6.53
CA GLY A 284 -9.89 -21.79 6.90
C GLY A 284 -10.42 -23.17 6.50
N ASP A 285 -9.92 -23.72 5.40
CA ASP A 285 -10.38 -25.03 4.91
C ASP A 285 -9.78 -26.21 5.68
N LEU A 286 -8.58 -26.05 6.23
CA LEU A 286 -7.93 -27.11 7.01
C LEU A 286 -8.59 -27.29 8.38
N ASP A 287 -8.94 -26.18 9.04
CA ASP A 287 -9.62 -26.20 10.34
C ASP A 287 -11.05 -26.77 10.22
N SER A 288 -11.71 -26.56 9.06
CA SER A 288 -13.02 -27.14 8.77
C SER A 288 -12.97 -28.66 8.63
N LEU A 289 -11.93 -29.20 8.00
CA LEU A 289 -11.74 -30.65 7.86
C LEU A 289 -11.35 -31.34 9.18
N GLU A 290 -10.55 -30.69 10.04
CA GLU A 290 -10.25 -31.22 11.38
C GLU A 290 -11.49 -31.24 12.29
N SER A 291 -12.42 -30.29 12.11
CA SER A 291 -13.66 -30.25 12.90
C SER A 291 -14.68 -31.33 12.53
N MET A 292 -14.56 -31.96 11.36
CA MET A 292 -15.42 -33.08 10.94
C MET A 292 -14.92 -34.46 11.41
N GLN A 293 -13.71 -34.54 11.98
CA GLN A 293 -13.12 -35.80 12.46
C GLN A 293 -13.16 -35.96 13.99
N LYS A 294 -13.82 -35.04 14.70
CA LYS A 294 -14.08 -35.12 16.15
C LYS A 294 -15.58 -35.28 16.41
#